data_AF-A0A2P5CTR1-F1
#
_entry.id   AF-A0A2P5CTR1-F1
#
_cell.length_a   1.000
_cell.length_b   1.000
_cell.length_c   1.000
_cell.angle_alpha   90.00
_cell.angle_beta   90.00
_cell.angle_gamma   90.00
#
_symmetry.space_group_name_H-M   'P 1'
#
loop_
_entity.id
_entity.type
_entity.pdbx_description
1 polymer ?
#
loop_
_entity_poly.entity_id
_entity_poly.type
_entity_poly.pdbx_seq_one_letter_code
_entity_poly.pdbx_strand_id
1 'polypeptide(L)'
;MIPHIITFFTILYLPYVNSVDFNYPTVFNFGDSNSDTGELAAGYGFFLDPPNGQSYFKTPSGRYCDGRLIVIIYYLGCWYLKIES
;
A
#
# COMPACT_ATOMS: atom_id res chain seq x y z
N MET A 1 29.48 -40.89 1.87
CA MET A 1 28.33 -41.51 1.19
C MET A 1 26.99 -41.12 1.81
N ILE A 2 26.81 -41.31 3.13
CA ILE A 2 25.58 -40.94 3.88
C ILE A 2 25.14 -39.46 3.80
N PRO A 3 26.02 -38.43 3.87
CA PRO A 3 25.57 -37.04 3.84
C PRO A 3 24.96 -36.63 2.49
N HIS A 4 25.42 -37.24 1.39
CA HIS A 4 24.89 -37.03 0.04
C HIS A 4 23.49 -37.63 -0.14
N ILE A 5 23.22 -38.74 0.54
CA ILE A 5 21.90 -39.38 0.53
C ILE A 5 20.89 -38.50 1.27
N ILE A 6 21.27 -37.95 2.42
CA ILE A 6 20.42 -37.04 3.19
C ILE A 6 20.11 -35.77 2.37
N THR A 7 21.13 -35.18 1.73
CA THR A 7 20.92 -33.99 0.88
C THR A 7 20.01 -34.28 -0.31
N PHE A 8 20.16 -35.44 -0.96
CA PHE A 8 19.31 -35.87 -2.07
C PHE A 8 17.84 -36.01 -1.64
N PHE A 9 17.57 -36.65 -0.51
CA PHE A 9 16.21 -36.75 0.02
C PHE A 9 15.65 -35.38 0.44
N THR A 10 16.45 -34.50 1.07
CA THR A 10 15.97 -33.15 1.41
C THR A 10 15.59 -32.33 0.17
N ILE A 11 16.30 -32.48 -0.95
CA ILE A 11 15.98 -31.76 -2.20
C ILE A 11 14.70 -32.32 -2.84
N LEU A 12 14.46 -33.63 -2.75
CA LEU A 12 13.23 -34.28 -3.23
C LEU A 12 12.00 -33.95 -2.38
N TYR A 13 12.17 -33.66 -1.10
CA TYR A 13 11.10 -33.28 -0.17
C TYR A 13 10.93 -31.76 -0.01
N LEU A 14 11.73 -30.93 -0.69
CA LEU A 14 11.46 -29.49 -0.74
C LEU A 14 10.09 -29.28 -1.40
N PRO A 15 9.14 -28.59 -0.74
CA PRO A 15 7.88 -28.26 -1.39
C PRO A 15 8.21 -27.43 -2.63
N TYR A 16 7.64 -27.81 -3.77
CA TYR A 16 7.64 -26.98 -4.96
C TYR A 16 7.01 -25.65 -4.60
N VAL A 17 7.85 -24.63 -4.37
CA VAL A 17 7.41 -23.29 -4.01
C VAL A 17 6.81 -22.69 -5.28
N ASN A 18 5.49 -22.71 -5.37
CA ASN A 18 4.77 -21.91 -6.34
C ASN A 18 5.01 -20.44 -5.98
N SER A 19 5.72 -19.70 -6.84
CA SER A 19 5.73 -18.24 -6.73
C SER A 19 4.33 -17.74 -7.02
N VAL A 20 3.71 -17.06 -6.05
CA VAL A 20 2.49 -16.31 -6.32
C VAL A 20 2.89 -15.09 -7.15
N ASP A 21 2.61 -15.14 -8.44
CA ASP A 21 2.80 -13.99 -9.32
C ASP A 21 1.66 -13.00 -9.08
N PHE A 22 1.99 -11.94 -8.36
CA PHE A 22 1.08 -10.85 -8.08
C PHE A 22 1.11 -9.85 -9.24
N ASN A 23 0.54 -10.25 -10.37
CA ASN A 23 0.44 -9.40 -11.56
C ASN A 23 -0.75 -8.43 -11.46
N TYR A 24 -0.82 -7.71 -10.35
CA TYR A 24 -1.77 -6.62 -10.14
C TYR A 24 -1.02 -5.30 -10.04
N PRO A 25 -1.41 -4.26 -10.80
CA PRO A 25 -0.75 -2.97 -10.74
C PRO A 25 -0.96 -2.38 -9.34
N THR A 26 0.11 -2.37 -8.55
CA THR A 26 0.14 -1.76 -7.22
C THR A 26 0.81 -0.41 -7.28
N VAL A 27 0.37 0.50 -6.41
CA VAL A 27 1.17 1.68 -6.14
C VAL A 27 1.32 1.91 -4.64
N PHE A 28 2.57 2.13 -4.25
CA PHE A 28 2.98 2.53 -2.93
C PHE A 28 3.18 4.05 -2.94
N ASN A 29 2.48 4.72 -2.05
CA ASN A 29 2.53 6.16 -1.87
C ASN A 29 3.27 6.45 -0.55
N PHE A 30 4.33 7.24 -0.62
CA PHE A 30 5.02 7.80 0.54
C PHE A 30 4.91 9.31 0.48
N GLY A 31 4.67 9.97 1.61
CA GLY A 31 4.60 11.41 1.66
C GLY A 31 4.07 11.96 2.98
N ASP A 32 3.51 13.17 2.89
CA ASP A 32 2.92 13.89 4.01
C ASP A 32 1.37 13.85 3.95
N SER A 33 0.71 14.73 4.69
CA SER A 33 -0.74 14.83 4.77
C SER A 33 -1.45 14.99 3.41
N ASN A 34 -0.78 15.51 2.39
CA ASN A 34 -1.36 15.68 1.04
C ASN A 34 -1.47 14.37 0.27
N SER A 35 -0.75 13.34 0.69
CA SER A 35 -0.83 12.01 0.12
C SER A 35 -1.48 11.01 1.08
N ASP A 36 -1.57 11.33 2.37
CA ASP A 36 -2.24 10.50 3.37
C ASP A 36 -3.74 10.33 3.08
N THR A 37 -4.15 9.10 2.82
CA THR A 37 -5.55 8.72 2.54
C THR A 37 -6.37 8.41 3.80
N GLY A 38 -5.79 8.57 4.98
CA GLY A 38 -6.36 8.27 6.29
C GLY A 38 -5.53 7.28 7.12
N GLU A 39 -4.31 6.95 6.67
CA GLU A 39 -3.40 6.02 7.31
C GLU A 39 -2.93 6.54 8.67
N LEU A 40 -2.61 7.83 8.78
CA LEU A 40 -2.13 8.39 10.05
C LEU A 40 -3.25 8.37 11.11
N ALA A 41 -4.46 8.79 10.73
CA ALA A 41 -5.63 8.75 11.60
C ALA A 41 -5.98 7.32 12.03
N ALA A 42 -5.93 6.35 11.12
CA ALA A 42 -6.17 4.94 11.41
C ALA A 42 -5.08 4.33 12.30
N GLY A 43 -3.80 4.67 12.07
CA GLY A 43 -2.66 4.13 12.79
C GLY A 43 -2.55 4.63 14.23
N TYR A 44 -2.89 5.90 14.47
CA TYR A 44 -2.84 6.50 15.81
C TYR A 44 -4.20 6.56 16.52
N GLY A 45 -5.29 6.21 15.83
CA GLY A 45 -6.64 6.17 16.41
C GLY A 45 -7.21 7.55 16.80
N PHE A 46 -6.77 8.62 16.14
CA PHE A 46 -7.33 9.96 16.35
C PHE A 46 -8.40 10.30 15.32
N PHE A 47 -9.37 11.11 15.73
CA PHE A 47 -10.34 11.71 14.83
C PHE A 47 -9.83 13.08 14.36
N LEU A 48 -9.97 13.34 13.05
CA LEU A 48 -9.84 14.69 12.52
C LEU A 48 -11.17 15.40 12.67
N ASP A 49 -11.13 16.55 13.34
CA ASP A 49 -12.32 17.40 13.51
C ASP A 49 -12.83 17.95 12.17
N PRO A 50 -14.12 18.29 12.10
CA PRO A 50 -14.69 19.01 10.96
C PRO A 50 -13.86 20.25 10.59
N PRO A 51 -13.73 20.58 9.29
CA PRO A 51 -14.55 20.11 8.17
C PRO A 51 -14.03 18.87 7.43
N ASN A 52 -12.95 18.23 7.89
CA ASN A 52 -12.23 17.19 7.15
C ASN A 52 -13.08 15.97 6.72
N GLY A 53 -13.47 15.90 5.45
CA GLY A 53 -14.24 14.80 4.84
C GLY A 53 -15.75 15.04 4.77
N GLN A 54 -16.28 16.11 5.37
CA GLN A 54 -17.70 16.45 5.38
C GLN A 54 -18.26 16.87 4.01
N SER A 55 -17.51 17.63 3.21
CA SER A 55 -17.99 18.13 1.91
C SER A 55 -18.00 17.03 0.86
N TYR A 56 -16.90 16.28 0.71
CA TYR A 56 -16.77 15.28 -0.35
C TYR A 56 -17.24 13.88 0.07
N PHE A 57 -16.81 13.37 1.23
CA PHE A 57 -17.15 12.01 1.70
C PHE A 57 -18.41 11.97 2.56
N LYS A 58 -18.96 13.13 2.92
CA LYS A 58 -20.12 13.29 3.82
C LYS A 58 -19.93 12.70 5.22
N THR A 59 -18.72 12.28 5.54
CA THR A 59 -18.32 11.61 6.78
C THR A 59 -16.83 11.91 7.05
N PRO A 60 -16.36 11.90 8.31
CA PRO A 60 -14.94 12.03 8.60
C PRO A 60 -14.15 10.96 7.86
N SER A 61 -13.26 11.38 6.96
CA SER A 61 -12.50 10.48 6.07
C SER A 61 -11.12 10.11 6.61
N GLY A 62 -10.73 10.68 7.76
CA GLY A 62 -9.38 10.54 8.33
C GLY A 62 -8.30 11.31 7.56
N ARG A 63 -8.69 12.13 6.57
CA ARG A 63 -7.78 12.92 5.73
C ARG A 63 -7.72 14.37 6.19
N TYR A 64 -6.59 15.02 6.00
CA TYR A 64 -6.40 16.46 6.27
C TYR A 64 -7.05 17.38 5.23
N CYS A 65 -7.98 16.86 4.42
CA CYS A 65 -8.67 17.63 3.41
C CYS A 65 -10.12 17.18 3.26
N ASP A 66 -10.93 18.09 2.72
CA ASP A 66 -12.37 17.90 2.54
C ASP A 66 -12.74 17.42 1.12
N GLY A 67 -11.74 17.00 0.33
CA GLY A 67 -11.84 16.70 -1.10
C GLY A 67 -11.08 15.44 -1.54
N ARG A 68 -10.94 15.24 -2.86
CA ARG A 68 -10.06 14.20 -3.41
C ARG A 68 -8.60 14.63 -3.29
N LEU A 69 -7.74 13.73 -2.85
CA LEU A 69 -6.30 13.94 -2.88
C LEU A 69 -5.78 13.86 -4.32
N ILE A 70 -4.79 14.68 -4.64
CA ILE A 70 -4.12 14.70 -5.93
C ILE A 70 -3.54 13.32 -6.29
N VAL A 71 -3.02 12.59 -5.30
CA VAL A 71 -2.52 11.22 -5.48
C VAL A 71 -3.60 10.25 -5.99
N ILE A 72 -4.84 10.37 -5.51
CA ILE A 72 -5.99 9.57 -6.00
C ILE A 72 -6.33 9.92 -7.45
N ILE A 73 -6.16 11.18 -7.85
CA ILE A 73 -6.44 11.65 -9.21
C ILE A 73 -5.41 11.06 -10.19
N TYR A 74 -4.13 11.04 -9.83
CA TYR A 74 -3.08 10.48 -10.69
C TYR A 74 -3.23 8.96 -10.91
N TYR A 75 -3.76 8.20 -9.94
CA TYR A 75 -4.01 6.77 -10.14
C TYR A 75 -5.15 6.44 -11.09
N LEU A 76 -6.12 7.34 -11.24
CA LEU A 76 -7.20 7.21 -12.22
C LEU A 76 -6.80 7.71 -13.62
N GLY A 77 -5.63 8.32 -13.77
CA GLY A 77 -5.14 8.84 -15.04
C GLY A 77 -3.68 9.26 -14.99
N CYS A 78 -2.83 8.41 -15.59
CA CYS A 78 -1.47 8.69 -16.05
C CYS A 78 -0.38 8.94 -15.00
N TRP A 79 0.64 8.09 -15.08
CA TRP A 79 1.92 8.09 -14.38
C TRP A 79 2.65 9.43 -14.45
N TYR A 80 2.74 10.16 -13.33
CA TYR A 80 3.86 11.08 -13.12
C TYR A 80 3.98 11.42 -11.65
N LEU A 81 5.05 10.93 -11.02
CA LEU A 81 5.89 11.67 -10.07
C LEU A 81 7.08 10.77 -9.72
N LYS A 82 8.02 10.68 -10.66
CA LYS A 82 9.43 10.46 -10.34
C LYS A 82 9.88 11.71 -9.58
N ILE A 83 9.90 11.65 -8.25
CA ILE A 83 10.67 12.60 -7.47
C ILE A 83 12.10 12.08 -7.50
N GLU A 84 12.89 12.60 -8.44
CA GLU A 84 14.35 12.54 -8.32
C GLU A 84 14.74 13.45 -7.16
N SER A 85 15.59 12.93 -6.27
CA SER A 85 16.27 13.69 -5.22
C SER A 85 17.22 14.72 -5.80
#